data_AF-A0A098M8R8-F1
#
_entry.id   AF-A0A098M8R8-F1
#
_cell.length_a   1.000
_cell.length_b   1.000
_cell.length_c   1.000
_cell.angle_alpha   90.00
_cell.angle_beta   90.00
_cell.angle_gamma   90.00
#
_symmetry.space_group_name_H-M   'P 1'
#
loop_
_entity.id
_entity.type
_entity.pdbx_description
1 polymer ?
#
loop_
_entity_poly.entity_id
_entity_poly.type
_entity_poly.pdbx_seq_one_letter_code
_entity_poly.pdbx_strand_id
1 'polypeptide(L)'
;MKLNVTVDIDWIDEEESLDQKIQEKIVDSIGPKISHKAVGSLESDALKQLSTKVDALVEKTYTEFLQRGVTITDQWGDVKKKDVTIYDLIKEKCDTWLLKKVDNEGRESSYGNNWTRMDWLINKQLDQQTKRMSDDIVKRSARQ
;
A
#
# COMPACT_ATOMS: atom_id res chain seq x y z
N MET A 1 16.77 -29.55 -17.03
CA MET A 1 15.99 -29.70 -18.27
C MET A 1 16.91 -29.42 -19.45
N LYS A 2 17.02 -30.34 -20.41
CA LYS A 2 17.80 -30.17 -21.65
C LYS A 2 16.82 -29.99 -22.81
N LEU A 3 16.88 -28.88 -23.52
CA LEU A 3 16.07 -28.58 -24.70
C LEU A 3 16.89 -28.94 -25.94
N ASN A 4 16.42 -29.89 -26.75
CA ASN A 4 16.97 -30.21 -28.06
C ASN A 4 16.09 -29.51 -29.11
N VAL A 5 16.70 -28.68 -29.95
CA VAL A 5 16.05 -28.03 -31.10
C VAL A 5 16.74 -28.54 -32.35
N THR A 6 15.98 -29.17 -33.24
CA THR A 6 16.47 -29.71 -34.52
C THR A 6 15.96 -28.81 -35.63
N VAL A 7 16.87 -28.28 -36.45
CA VAL A 7 16.56 -27.39 -37.58
C VAL A 7 17.15 -28.02 -38.83
N ASP A 8 16.30 -28.45 -39.76
CA ASP A 8 16.71 -28.92 -41.08
C ASP A 8 16.85 -27.72 -42.02
N ILE A 9 18.03 -27.55 -42.62
CA ILE A 9 18.34 -26.47 -43.56
C ILE A 9 18.70 -27.11 -44.90
N ASP A 10 17.73 -27.17 -45.81
CA ASP A 10 17.95 -27.50 -47.21
C ASP A 10 18.45 -26.26 -47.96
N TRP A 11 19.58 -26.45 -48.66
CA TRP A 11 20.23 -25.56 -49.63
C TRP A 11 20.85 -24.24 -49.13
N ILE A 12 22.19 -24.19 -49.11
CA ILE A 12 23.00 -23.12 -49.73
C ILE A 12 24.47 -23.57 -49.85
N ASP A 13 25.04 -23.25 -51.02
CA ASP A 13 26.35 -23.61 -51.56
C ASP A 13 27.56 -23.17 -50.71
N GLU A 14 28.65 -23.88 -50.97
CA GLU A 14 29.98 -23.86 -50.37
C GLU A 14 30.64 -22.46 -50.37
N GLU A 15 31.02 -21.92 -49.20
CA GLU A 15 32.34 -21.29 -48.94
C GLU A 15 32.51 -20.70 -47.52
N GLU A 16 31.46 -20.60 -46.70
CA GLU A 16 31.61 -20.40 -45.25
C GLU A 16 30.62 -21.30 -44.54
N SER A 17 31.06 -22.07 -43.54
CA SER A 17 30.19 -23.04 -42.86
C SER A 17 28.97 -22.31 -42.30
N LEU A 18 27.80 -22.52 -42.92
CA LEU A 18 26.54 -21.88 -42.56
C LEU A 18 26.25 -22.04 -41.07
N ASP A 19 26.67 -23.18 -40.52
CA ASP A 19 26.65 -23.55 -39.11
C ASP A 19 27.38 -22.55 -38.21
N GLN A 20 28.55 -22.03 -38.60
CA GLN A 20 29.25 -21.02 -37.80
C GLN A 20 28.47 -19.70 -37.75
N LYS A 21 27.97 -19.22 -38.90
CA LYS A 21 27.18 -17.98 -38.95
C LYS A 21 25.85 -18.10 -38.20
N ILE A 22 25.23 -19.27 -38.22
CA ILE A 22 23.99 -19.53 -37.49
C ILE A 22 24.25 -19.68 -35.99
N GLN A 23 25.32 -20.36 -35.59
CA GLN A 23 25.74 -20.43 -34.19
C GLN A 23 26.08 -19.05 -33.63
N GLU A 24 26.85 -18.24 -34.34
CA GLU A 24 27.15 -16.86 -33.93
C GLU A 24 25.87 -16.03 -33.83
N LYS A 25 24.98 -16.07 -34.82
CA LYS A 25 23.71 -15.33 -34.75
C LYS A 25 22.81 -15.78 -33.61
N ILE A 26 22.75 -17.07 -33.30
CA ILE A 26 21.98 -17.61 -32.19
C ILE A 26 22.60 -17.15 -30.87
N VAL A 27 23.92 -17.27 -30.70
CA VAL A 27 24.62 -16.83 -29.49
C VAL A 27 24.46 -15.32 -29.29
N ASP A 28 24.64 -14.51 -30.33
CA ASP A 28 24.56 -13.05 -30.27
C ASP A 28 23.12 -12.53 -30.13
N SER A 29 22.13 -13.20 -30.71
CA SER A 29 20.74 -12.72 -30.66
C SER A 29 19.94 -13.29 -29.49
N ILE A 30 20.20 -14.53 -29.09
CA ILE A 30 19.42 -15.25 -28.07
C ILE A 30 20.13 -15.19 -26.72
N GLY A 31 21.46 -15.27 -26.68
CA GLY A 31 22.25 -15.19 -25.45
C GLY A 31 21.97 -13.91 -24.63
N PRO A 32 22.06 -12.71 -25.23
CA PRO A 32 21.76 -11.47 -24.53
C PRO A 32 20.29 -11.36 -24.12
N LYS A 33 19.34 -11.86 -24.93
CA LYS A 33 17.90 -11.82 -24.60
C LYS A 33 17.54 -12.72 -23.43
N ILE A 34 18.12 -13.91 -23.36
CA ILE A 34 17.94 -14.84 -22.22
C ILE A 34 18.62 -14.25 -20.99
N SER A 35 19.84 -13.76 -21.12
CA SER A 35 20.57 -13.13 -20.01
C SER A 35 19.81 -11.94 -19.45
N HIS A 36 19.31 -11.04 -20.30
CA HIS A 36 18.56 -9.86 -19.88
C HIS A 36 17.20 -10.22 -19.24
N LYS A 37 16.49 -11.22 -19.77
CA LYS A 37 15.26 -11.74 -19.14
C LYS A 37 15.53 -12.43 -17.81
N ALA A 38 16.60 -13.21 -17.71
CA ALA A 38 16.98 -13.89 -16.48
C ALA A 38 17.40 -12.90 -15.39
N VAL A 39 18.21 -11.90 -15.75
CA VAL A 39 18.61 -10.81 -14.84
C VAL A 39 17.40 -9.99 -14.41
N GLY A 40 16.52 -9.59 -15.32
CA GLY A 40 15.31 -8.85 -14.95
C GLY A 40 14.34 -9.65 -14.08
N SER A 41 14.22 -10.96 -14.29
CA SER A 41 13.43 -11.83 -13.42
C SER A 41 14.05 -11.97 -12.03
N LEU A 42 15.38 -12.15 -11.96
CA LEU A 42 16.11 -12.21 -10.69
C LEU A 42 16.03 -10.89 -9.92
N GLU A 43 16.15 -9.75 -10.60
CA GLU A 43 15.97 -8.43 -10.01
C GLU A 43 14.55 -8.24 -9.48
N SER A 44 13.53 -8.64 -10.24
CA SER A 44 12.13 -8.55 -9.81
C SER A 44 11.85 -9.44 -8.60
N ASP A 45 12.36 -10.67 -8.58
CA ASP A 45 12.17 -11.59 -7.48
C ASP A 45 12.96 -11.16 -6.23
N ALA A 46 14.17 -10.63 -6.41
CA ALA A 46 14.95 -10.04 -5.34
C ALA A 46 14.27 -8.81 -4.74
N LEU A 47 13.71 -7.92 -5.58
CA LEU A 47 12.95 -6.75 -5.13
C LEU A 47 11.69 -7.14 -4.35
N LYS A 48 10.94 -8.15 -4.83
CA LYS A 48 9.77 -8.66 -4.10
C LYS A 48 10.17 -9.22 -2.74
N GLN A 49 11.21 -10.07 -2.70
CA GLN A 49 11.70 -10.62 -1.44
C GLN A 49 12.20 -9.53 -0.49
N LEU A 50 12.87 -8.51 -1.01
CA LEU A 50 13.33 -7.37 -0.23
C LEU A 50 12.14 -6.58 0.33
N SER A 51 11.14 -6.26 -0.50
CA SER A 51 9.93 -5.57 -0.07
C SER A 51 9.25 -6.34 1.06
N THR A 52 8.99 -7.65 0.86
CA THR A 52 8.33 -8.46 1.89
C THR A 52 9.12 -8.50 3.20
N LYS A 53 10.46 -8.56 3.14
CA LYS A 53 11.30 -8.54 4.35
C LYS A 53 11.29 -7.18 5.04
N VAL A 54 11.34 -6.10 4.27
CA VAL A 54 11.27 -4.73 4.80
C VAL A 54 9.90 -4.51 5.43
N ASP A 55 8.82 -4.87 4.75
CA ASP A 55 7.45 -4.76 5.25
C ASP A 55 7.28 -5.54 6.55
N ALA A 56 7.78 -6.78 6.62
CA ALA A 56 7.74 -7.58 7.84
C ALA A 56 8.57 -6.97 9.00
N LEU A 57 9.73 -6.37 8.70
CA LEU A 57 10.56 -5.70 9.71
C LEU A 57 9.89 -4.42 10.22
N VAL A 58 9.29 -3.64 9.32
CA VAL A 58 8.54 -2.43 9.66
C VAL A 58 7.33 -2.79 10.49
N GLU A 59 6.53 -3.78 10.07
CA GLU A 59 5.36 -4.25 10.79
C GLU A 59 5.73 -4.78 12.18
N LYS A 60 6.80 -5.57 12.30
CA LYS A 60 7.30 -6.05 13.58
C LYS A 60 7.72 -4.88 14.49
N THR A 61 8.53 -3.95 13.98
CA THR A 61 9.02 -2.81 14.76
C THR A 61 7.86 -1.92 15.22
N TYR A 62 6.90 -1.70 14.34
CA TYR A 62 5.71 -0.90 14.62
C TYR A 62 4.81 -1.57 15.67
N THR A 63 4.61 -2.89 15.54
CA THR A 63 3.85 -3.69 16.51
C THR A 63 4.51 -3.68 17.88
N GLU A 64 5.82 -3.91 17.94
CA GLU A 64 6.59 -3.86 19.20
C GLU A 64 6.52 -2.48 19.85
N PHE A 65 6.64 -1.41 19.05
CA PHE A 65 6.50 -0.04 19.54
C PHE A 65 5.11 0.20 20.13
N LEU A 66 4.05 -0.19 19.41
CA LEU A 66 2.67 0.02 19.85
C LEU A 66 2.30 -0.80 21.09
N GLN A 67 2.83 -2.03 21.21
CA GLN A 67 2.55 -2.95 22.32
C GLN A 67 3.43 -2.71 23.55
N ARG A 68 4.47 -1.88 23.43
CA ARG A 68 5.35 -1.58 24.56
C ARG A 68 4.55 -0.96 25.70
N GLY A 69 4.53 -1.64 26.84
CA GLY A 69 3.96 -1.12 28.08
C GLY A 69 4.75 0.09 28.57
N VAL A 70 4.06 1.20 28.80
CA VAL A 70 4.61 2.42 29.38
C VAL A 70 3.89 2.74 30.69
N THR A 71 4.66 3.21 31.66
CA THR A 71 4.11 3.76 32.90
C THR A 71 4.10 5.27 32.77
N ILE A 72 2.91 5.87 32.91
CA ILE A 72 2.74 7.33 32.86
C ILE A 72 2.76 7.84 34.29
N THR A 73 3.73 8.69 34.59
CA THR A 73 3.83 9.42 35.85
C THR A 73 3.35 10.85 35.69
N ASP A 74 3.03 11.51 36.80
CA ASP A 74 2.78 12.94 36.82
C ASP A 74 4.08 13.76 36.95
N GLN A 75 3.93 15.08 37.14
CA GLN A 75 5.06 16.00 37.26
C GLN A 75 5.85 15.83 38.57
N TRP A 76 5.31 15.08 39.53
CA TRP A 76 5.87 14.82 40.85
C TRP A 76 6.39 13.39 41.00
N GLY A 77 6.15 12.52 40.02
CA GLY A 77 6.60 11.14 39.97
C GLY A 77 5.53 10.12 40.37
N ASP A 78 4.31 10.54 40.69
CA ASP A 78 3.22 9.65 41.05
C ASP A 78 2.67 8.94 39.81
N VAL A 79 2.48 7.63 39.92
CA VAL A 79 2.00 6.78 38.81
C VAL A 79 0.52 7.06 38.54
N LYS A 80 0.22 7.64 37.37
CA LYS A 80 -1.15 7.90 36.91
C LYS A 80 -1.76 6.72 36.19
N LYS A 81 -0.97 6.02 35.38
CA LYS A 81 -1.38 4.80 34.66
C LYS A 81 -0.18 3.86 34.56
N LYS A 82 -0.37 2.60 34.93
CA LYS A 82 0.68 1.57 34.92
C LYS A 82 0.40 0.57 33.79
N ASP A 83 1.47 0.12 33.13
CA ASP A 83 1.46 -0.94 32.12
C ASP A 83 0.46 -0.72 30.98
N VAL A 84 0.28 0.52 30.54
CA VAL A 84 -0.59 0.85 29.39
C VAL A 84 0.22 0.81 28.12
N THR A 85 -0.32 0.21 27.05
CA THR A 85 0.38 0.19 25.77
C THR A 85 0.27 1.53 25.05
N ILE A 86 1.22 1.84 24.17
CA ILE A 86 1.13 3.05 23.34
C ILE A 86 -0.13 3.02 22.47
N TYR A 87 -0.52 1.83 21.99
CA TYR A 87 -1.76 1.64 21.24
C TYR A 87 -3.00 2.08 22.03
N ASP A 88 -3.13 1.65 23.29
CA ASP A 88 -4.27 2.00 24.13
C ASP A 88 -4.36 3.51 24.39
N LEU A 89 -3.21 4.17 24.55
CA LEU A 89 -3.16 5.63 24.72
C LEU A 89 -3.60 6.38 23.47
N ILE A 90 -3.16 5.92 22.29
CA ILE A 90 -3.59 6.51 21.02
C ILE A 90 -5.10 6.30 20.84
N LYS A 91 -5.58 5.08 21.07
CA LYS A 91 -6.99 4.72 20.99
C LYS A 91 -7.84 5.60 21.91
N GLU A 92 -7.46 5.72 23.18
CA GLU A 92 -8.18 6.55 24.16
C GLU A 92 -8.22 8.02 23.73
N LYS A 93 -7.11 8.57 23.19
CA LYS A 93 -7.09 9.95 22.68
C LYS A 93 -7.98 10.12 21.45
N CYS A 94 -7.96 9.19 20.52
CA CYS A 94 -8.81 9.20 19.34
C CYS A 94 -10.29 9.12 19.75
N ASP A 95 -10.65 8.16 20.60
CA ASP A 95 -12.01 7.97 21.11
C ASP A 95 -12.48 9.23 21.84
N THR A 96 -11.66 9.80 22.72
CA THR A 96 -11.99 11.05 23.44
C THR A 96 -12.22 12.21 22.47
N TRP A 97 -11.39 12.33 21.45
CA TRP A 97 -11.52 13.40 20.45
C TRP A 97 -12.78 13.23 19.58
N LEU A 98 -13.11 12.00 19.22
CA LEU A 98 -14.29 11.65 18.41
C LEU A 98 -15.61 11.77 19.18
N LEU A 99 -15.60 11.42 20.46
CA LEU A 99 -16.77 11.50 21.35
C LEU A 99 -16.99 12.90 21.91
N LYS A 100 -16.03 13.82 21.73
CA LYS A 100 -16.18 15.20 22.18
C LYS A 100 -17.34 15.87 21.46
N LYS A 101 -18.15 16.60 22.22
CA LYS A 101 -19.30 17.33 21.67
C LYS A 101 -18.85 18.50 20.82
N VAL A 102 -19.52 18.68 19.69
CA VAL A 102 -19.25 19.76 18.72
C VAL A 102 -20.53 20.50 18.35
N ASP A 103 -20.38 21.74 17.89
CA ASP A 103 -21.47 22.52 17.34
C ASP A 103 -21.77 22.16 15.89
N ASN A 104 -22.75 22.86 15.31
CA ASN A 104 -23.16 22.68 13.92
C ASN A 104 -22.02 22.98 12.92
N GLU A 105 -20.99 23.73 13.32
CA GLU A 105 -19.81 24.02 12.50
C GLU A 105 -18.68 22.99 12.70
N GLY A 106 -18.84 22.05 13.63
CA GLY A 106 -17.83 21.04 13.98
C GLY A 106 -16.79 21.55 14.97
N ARG A 107 -16.99 22.73 15.57
CA ARG A 107 -16.11 23.30 16.59
C ARG A 107 -16.48 22.78 17.96
N GLU A 108 -15.50 22.72 18.84
CA GLU A 108 -15.71 22.28 20.22
C GLU A 108 -16.55 23.32 20.95
N SER A 109 -17.69 22.91 21.49
CA SER A 109 -18.48 23.79 22.34
C SER A 109 -19.13 23.01 23.48
N SER A 110 -19.04 23.61 24.67
CA SER A 110 -19.48 23.08 25.95
C SER A 110 -20.96 23.40 26.24
N TYR A 111 -21.51 24.42 25.60
CA TYR A 111 -22.86 24.93 25.85
C TYR A 111 -23.74 24.75 24.62
N GLY A 112 -24.81 23.95 24.76
CA GLY A 112 -25.87 23.85 23.76
C GLY A 112 -25.75 22.73 22.72
N ASN A 113 -24.71 21.88 22.78
CA ASN A 113 -24.51 20.84 21.77
C ASN A 113 -24.95 19.44 22.22
N ASN A 114 -25.55 18.72 21.28
CA ASN A 114 -26.09 17.38 21.51
C ASN A 114 -25.35 16.27 20.77
N TRP A 115 -24.48 16.57 19.80
CA TRP A 115 -23.87 15.57 18.94
C TRP A 115 -22.38 15.39 19.22
N THR A 116 -21.91 14.16 19.08
CA THR A 116 -20.48 13.87 19.10
C THR A 116 -19.84 14.33 17.78
N ARG A 117 -18.53 14.54 17.79
CA ARG A 117 -17.78 14.87 16.58
C ARG A 117 -17.95 13.79 15.51
N MET A 118 -18.05 12.51 15.90
CA MET A 118 -18.35 11.44 14.94
C MET A 118 -19.71 11.62 14.29
N ASP A 119 -20.77 11.85 15.07
CA ASP A 119 -22.12 12.02 14.52
C ASP A 119 -22.17 13.19 13.53
N TRP A 120 -21.51 14.30 13.88
CA TRP A 120 -21.39 15.45 12.99
C TRP A 120 -20.65 15.12 11.69
N LEU A 121 -19.52 14.39 11.76
CA LEU A 121 -18.76 13.98 10.57
C LEU A 121 -19.58 13.08 9.64
N ILE A 122 -20.29 12.10 10.21
CA ILE A 122 -21.15 11.19 9.45
C ILE A 122 -22.26 11.98 8.75
N ASN A 123 -22.97 12.84 9.48
CA ASN A 123 -24.06 13.63 8.92
C ASN A 123 -23.56 14.57 7.82
N LYS A 124 -22.41 15.22 8.00
CA LYS A 124 -21.81 16.09 6.99
C LYS A 124 -21.45 15.32 5.71
N GLN A 125 -20.93 14.10 5.85
CA GLN A 125 -20.60 13.25 4.70
C GLN A 125 -21.87 12.79 3.97
N LEU A 126 -22.92 12.40 4.70
CA LEU A 126 -24.21 12.01 4.12
C LEU A 126 -24.85 13.18 3.36
N ASP A 127 -24.83 14.38 3.93
CA ASP A 127 -25.33 15.59 3.28
C ASP A 127 -24.57 15.89 1.98
N GLN A 128 -23.25 15.75 1.99
CA GLN A 128 -22.44 15.95 0.78
C GLN A 128 -22.75 14.92 -0.31
N GLN A 129 -22.89 13.65 0.06
CA GLN A 129 -23.23 12.59 -0.89
C GLN A 129 -24.64 12.77 -1.46
N THR A 130 -25.61 13.11 -0.61
CA THR A 130 -26.98 13.38 -1.03
C THR A 130 -27.07 14.57 -2.00
N LYS A 131 -26.32 15.65 -1.73
CA LYS A 131 -26.23 16.80 -2.64
C LYS A 131 -25.64 16.41 -4.00
N ARG A 132 -24.52 15.68 -4.01
CA ARG A 132 -23.91 15.20 -5.27
C ARG A 132 -24.86 14.31 -6.07
N MET A 133 -25.53 13.38 -5.42
CA MET A 133 -26.51 12.51 -6.06
C MET A 133 -27.68 13.29 -6.63
N SER A 134 -28.19 14.28 -5.88
CA SER A 134 -29.28 15.16 -6.33
C SER A 134 -28.87 15.97 -7.55
N ASP A 135 -27.68 16.58 -7.53
CA ASP A 135 -27.14 17.35 -8.65
C ASP A 135 -26.96 16.47 -9.90
N ASP A 136 -26.51 15.23 -9.73
CA ASP A 136 -26.36 14.28 -10.83
C ASP A 136 -27.71 13.84 -11.41
N ILE A 137 -28.74 13.65 -10.58
CA ILE A 137 -30.11 13.36 -11.03
C ILE A 137 -30.65 14.56 -11.84
N VAL A 138 -30.52 15.78 -11.33
CA VAL A 138 -30.98 17.00 -12.01
C VAL A 138 -30.27 17.18 -13.36
N LYS A 139 -28.95 16.93 -13.43
CA LYS A 139 -28.20 16.98 -14.68
C LYS A 139 -28.64 15.93 -15.69
N ARG A 140 -29.07 14.75 -15.23
CA ARG A 140 -29.58 13.68 -16.11
C ARG A 140 -30.98 13.99 -16.61
N SER A 141 -31.87 14.51 -15.75
CA SER A 141 -33.22 14.90 -16.16
C SER A 141 -33.23 16.10 -17.10
N ALA A 142 -32.27 17.03 -16.97
CA ALA A 142 -32.15 18.19 -17.87
C ALA A 142 -31.54 17.86 -19.26
N ARG A 143 -31.09 16.62 -19.48
CA ARG A 143 -30.53 16.14 -20.77
C ARG A 143 -31.51 15.26 -21.55
N GLN A 144 -32.67 14.94 -20.98
CA GLN A 144 -33.80 14.33 -21.69
C GLN A 144 -34.70 15.42 -22.24
#